data_AF-M3CJH0-F1
#
_entry.id   AF-M3CJH0-F1
#
_cell.length_a   1.000
_cell.length_b   1.000
_cell.length_c   1.000
_cell.angle_alpha   90.00
_cell.angle_beta   90.00
_cell.angle_gamma   90.00
#
_symmetry.space_group_name_H-M   'P 1'
#
loop_
_entity.id
_entity.type
_entity.pdbx_description
1 polymer ?
#
loop_
_entity_poly.entity_id
_entity_poly.type
_entity_poly.pdbx_seq_one_letter_code
_entity_poly.pdbx_strand_id
1 'polypeptide(L)'
;MPELTAEVWQAQALAQAIGSRLALVGPPHLRNEAIMVADLAGRGCGVLDPPPLGPDGPRAARLTELGETHACLMHLGGLLGDVGIALVGIACAADDEATYWSCVEAIDAADEARDRVRDMLRKLADREAALPRREAG
;
A
#
# COMPACT_ATOMS: atom_id res chain seq x y z
N MET A 1 -12.29 0.88 -18.55
CA MET A 1 -10.86 0.58 -18.32
C MET A 1 -10.08 1.78 -17.79
N PRO A 2 -10.10 2.98 -18.41
CA PRO A 2 -9.27 4.11 -17.96
C PRO A 2 -9.55 4.54 -16.51
N GLU A 3 -10.82 4.53 -16.09
CA GLU A 3 -11.21 4.86 -14.72
C GLU A 3 -10.65 3.86 -13.70
N LEU A 4 -10.63 2.56 -14.03
CA LEU A 4 -10.11 1.53 -13.13
C LEU A 4 -8.58 1.65 -12.98
N THR A 5 -7.85 1.91 -14.07
CA THR A 5 -6.41 2.17 -14.04
C THR A 5 -6.09 3.41 -13.19
N ALA A 6 -6.90 4.47 -13.31
CA ALA A 6 -6.76 5.67 -12.49
C ALA A 6 -7.00 5.39 -11.00
N GLU A 7 -8.01 4.59 -10.65
CA GLU A 7 -8.28 4.21 -9.26
C GLU A 7 -7.16 3.32 -8.68
N VAL A 8 -6.63 2.37 -9.46
CA VAL A 8 -5.47 1.56 -9.05
C VAL A 8 -4.26 2.43 -8.78
N TRP A 9 -3.94 3.36 -9.68
CA TRP A 9 -2.82 4.27 -9.51
C TRP A 9 -2.99 5.14 -8.26
N GLN A 10 -4.20 5.68 -8.02
CA GLN A 10 -4.49 6.47 -6.82
C GLN A 10 -4.39 5.64 -5.52
N ALA A 11 -4.80 4.37 -5.55
CA ALA A 11 -4.68 3.47 -4.43
C ALA A 11 -3.20 3.15 -4.09
N GLN A 12 -2.35 2.96 -5.10
CA GLN A 12 -0.91 2.81 -4.90
C GLN A 12 -0.26 4.10 -4.38
N ALA A 13 -0.66 5.27 -4.89
CA ALA A 13 -0.19 6.55 -4.35
C ALA A 13 -0.58 6.73 -2.88
N LEU A 14 -1.79 6.29 -2.49
CA LEU A 14 -2.23 6.30 -1.10
C LEU A 14 -1.43 5.32 -0.24
N ALA A 15 -1.19 4.10 -0.72
CA ALA A 15 -0.36 3.11 -0.04
C ALA A 15 1.07 3.63 0.21
N GLN A 16 1.66 4.29 -0.79
CA GLN A 16 2.95 4.94 -0.68
C GLN A 16 2.95 6.01 0.42
N ALA A 17 1.96 6.91 0.40
CA ALA A 17 1.86 7.98 1.40
C ALA A 17 1.67 7.44 2.82
N ILE A 18 0.87 6.37 3.00
CA ILE A 18 0.70 5.70 4.29
C ILE A 18 2.02 5.09 4.76
N GLY A 19 2.73 4.38 3.88
CA GLY A 19 4.04 3.79 4.19
C GLY A 19 5.06 4.84 4.62
N SER A 20 5.22 5.92 3.85
CA SER A 20 6.14 7.02 4.18
C SER A 20 5.79 7.66 5.53
N ARG A 21 4.50 7.85 5.80
CA ARG A 21 4.05 8.45 7.05
C ARG A 21 4.27 7.53 8.25
N LEU A 22 3.99 6.22 8.12
CA LEU A 22 4.30 5.23 9.16
C LEU A 22 5.80 5.14 9.43
N ALA A 23 6.65 5.22 8.40
CA ALA A 23 8.10 5.23 8.58
C ALA A 23 8.59 6.44 9.39
N LEU A 24 7.95 7.60 9.18
CA LEU A 24 8.30 8.87 9.83
C LEU A 24 7.76 8.96 11.27
N VAL A 25 6.46 8.75 11.46
CA VAL A 25 5.77 9.04 12.75
C VAL A 25 5.17 7.80 13.43
N GLY A 26 5.19 6.64 12.78
CA GLY A 26 4.62 5.41 13.32
C GLY A 26 5.50 4.73 14.38
N PRO A 27 5.05 3.58 14.91
CA PRO A 27 5.80 2.82 15.90
C PRO A 27 7.19 2.42 15.36
N PRO A 28 8.30 2.67 16.10
CA PRO A 28 9.65 2.50 15.56
C PRO A 28 10.00 1.09 15.07
N HIS A 29 9.38 0.06 15.65
CA HIS A 29 9.60 -1.35 15.30
C HIS A 29 8.93 -1.78 13.99
N LEU A 30 8.10 -0.91 13.40
CA LEU A 30 7.45 -1.10 12.10
C LEU A 30 8.15 -0.33 10.97
N ARG A 31 9.14 0.51 11.30
CA ARG A 31 9.72 1.47 10.36
C ARG A 31 10.26 0.83 9.09
N ASN A 32 10.98 -0.29 9.21
CA ASN A 32 11.60 -0.95 8.07
C ASN A 32 10.53 -1.45 7.08
N GLU A 33 9.49 -2.10 7.59
CA GLU A 33 8.38 -2.57 6.75
C GLU A 33 7.60 -1.41 6.15
N ALA A 34 7.42 -0.32 6.90
CA ALA A 34 6.75 0.88 6.39
C ALA A 34 7.52 1.54 5.24
N ILE A 35 8.86 1.58 5.30
CA ILE A 35 9.71 2.02 4.18
C ILE A 35 9.51 1.10 2.98
N MET A 36 9.57 -0.22 3.18
CA MET A 36 9.36 -1.17 2.09
C MET A 36 7.98 -1.05 1.45
N VAL A 37 6.91 -0.82 2.24
CA VAL A 37 5.57 -0.53 1.71
C VAL A 37 5.59 0.72 0.84
N ALA A 38 6.26 1.80 1.29
CA ALA A 38 6.36 3.03 0.52
C ALA A 38 7.09 2.83 -0.81
N ASP A 39 8.22 2.12 -0.78
CA ASP A 39 9.04 1.86 -1.96
C ASP A 39 8.31 0.97 -2.97
N LEU A 40 7.69 -0.12 -2.51
CA LEU A 40 6.93 -1.04 -3.36
C LEU A 40 5.69 -0.38 -3.97
N ALA A 41 4.92 0.38 -3.19
CA ALA A 41 3.78 1.12 -3.70
C ALA A 41 4.22 2.22 -4.70
N GLY A 42 5.35 2.88 -4.45
CA GLY A 42 5.95 3.84 -5.37
C GLY A 42 6.40 3.20 -6.69
N ARG A 43 6.94 1.98 -6.66
CA ARG A 43 7.24 1.19 -7.86
C ARG A 43 5.98 0.92 -8.67
N GLY A 44 4.89 0.52 -8.01
CA GLY A 44 3.59 0.36 -8.65
C GLY A 44 3.13 1.62 -9.39
N CYS A 45 3.21 2.79 -8.74
CA CYS A 45 2.91 4.07 -9.38
C CYS A 45 3.82 4.40 -10.56
N GLY A 46 5.07 3.92 -10.55
CA GLY A 46 6.09 4.22 -11.56
C GLY A 46 5.99 3.36 -12.82
N VAL A 47 5.44 2.15 -12.70
CA VAL A 47 5.25 1.22 -13.83
C VAL A 47 3.92 1.42 -14.53
N LEU A 48 2.97 2.07 -13.83
CA LEU A 48 1.69 2.51 -14.36
C LEU A 48 1.77 3.97 -14.81
N ASP A 49 1.11 4.29 -15.92
CA ASP A 49 1.01 5.69 -16.33
C ASP A 49 0.18 6.50 -15.31
N PRO A 50 0.65 7.67 -14.88
CA PRO A 50 -0.13 8.52 -14.00
C PRO A 50 -1.39 9.01 -14.72
N PRO A 51 -2.57 8.92 -14.09
CA PRO A 51 -3.78 9.46 -14.67
C PRO A 51 -3.70 11.00 -14.73
N PRO A 52 -4.54 11.66 -15.54
CA PRO A 52 -4.64 13.12 -15.50
C PRO A 52 -4.99 13.60 -14.09
N LEU A 53 -4.06 14.32 -13.44
CA LEU A 53 -4.25 14.84 -12.09
C LEU A 53 -4.76 16.29 -12.13
N GLY A 54 -5.62 16.61 -11.16
CA GLY A 54 -6.03 17.99 -10.90
C GLY A 54 -4.92 18.82 -10.25
N PRO A 55 -5.15 20.12 -10.00
CA PRO A 55 -4.17 21.02 -9.39
C PRO A 55 -3.76 20.58 -7.97
N ASP A 56 -4.62 19.84 -7.28
CA ASP A 56 -4.37 19.30 -5.94
C ASP A 56 -3.49 18.03 -5.94
N GLY A 57 -3.11 17.53 -7.12
CA GLY A 57 -2.29 16.33 -7.28
C GLY A 57 -3.05 15.02 -6.95
N PRO A 58 -2.34 13.96 -6.50
CA PRO A 58 -2.98 12.71 -6.11
C PRO A 58 -3.84 12.89 -4.85
N ARG A 59 -4.91 12.09 -4.70
CA ARG A 59 -5.77 12.11 -3.51
C ARG A 59 -4.97 11.87 -2.22
N ALA A 60 -3.89 11.11 -2.32
CA ALA A 60 -2.93 10.87 -1.24
C ALA A 60 -2.30 12.14 -0.66
N ALA A 61 -2.19 13.23 -1.42
CA ALA A 61 -1.68 14.52 -0.93
C ALA A 61 -2.55 15.13 0.18
N ARG A 62 -3.82 14.70 0.29
CA ARG A 62 -4.76 15.14 1.34
C ARG A 62 -4.58 14.36 2.65
N LEU A 63 -3.68 13.39 2.71
CA LEU A 63 -3.46 12.54 3.89
C LEU A 63 -2.66 13.29 4.97
N THR A 64 -3.36 13.87 5.93
CA THR A 64 -2.76 14.66 7.02
C THR A 64 -2.52 13.87 8.30
N GLU A 65 -3.15 12.71 8.48
CA GLU A 65 -2.98 11.78 9.61
C GLU A 65 -3.45 10.36 9.25
N LEU A 66 -3.08 9.34 10.06
CA LEU A 66 -3.44 7.93 9.82
C LEU A 66 -4.48 7.38 10.81
N GLY A 67 -4.69 8.06 11.94
CA GLY A 67 -5.48 7.52 13.04
C GLY A 67 -4.80 6.34 13.74
N GLU A 68 -5.59 5.33 14.14
CA GLU A 68 -5.11 4.13 14.82
C GLU A 68 -4.33 3.22 13.84
N THR A 69 -3.15 2.76 14.26
CA THR A 69 -2.19 2.09 13.37
C THR A 69 -2.68 0.71 12.91
N HIS A 70 -3.24 -0.10 13.80
CA HIS A 70 -3.72 -1.44 13.45
C HIS A 70 -4.88 -1.37 12.45
N ALA A 71 -5.88 -0.52 12.68
CA ALA A 71 -6.99 -0.29 11.76
C ALA A 71 -6.53 0.24 10.40
N CYS A 72 -5.60 1.20 10.38
CA CYS A 72 -5.01 1.72 9.16
C CYS A 72 -4.33 0.61 8.34
N LEU A 73 -3.53 -0.25 8.99
CA LEU A 73 -2.85 -1.37 8.34
C LEU A 73 -3.84 -2.44 7.83
N MET A 74 -4.92 -2.73 8.57
CA MET A 74 -5.97 -3.65 8.11
C MET A 74 -6.64 -3.14 6.83
N HIS A 75 -7.01 -1.86 6.79
CA HIS A 75 -7.60 -1.25 5.60
C HIS A 75 -6.63 -1.20 4.43
N LEU A 76 -5.36 -0.86 4.68
CA LEU A 76 -4.33 -0.85 3.65
C LEU A 76 -4.11 -2.26 3.06
N GLY A 77 -4.07 -3.30 3.89
CA GLY A 77 -3.92 -4.68 3.43
C GLY A 77 -5.10 -5.16 2.57
N GLY A 78 -6.32 -4.70 2.88
CA GLY A 78 -7.51 -4.91 2.05
C GLY A 78 -7.39 -4.19 0.70
N LEU A 79 -7.08 -2.90 0.72
CA LEU A 79 -6.90 -2.07 -0.47
C LEU A 79 -5.86 -2.65 -1.44
N LEU A 80 -4.71 -3.10 -0.93
CA LEU A 80 -3.67 -3.73 -1.75
C LEU A 80 -4.15 -5.05 -2.40
N GLY A 81 -5.02 -5.79 -1.70
CA GLY A 81 -5.68 -6.96 -2.26
C GLY A 81 -6.62 -6.60 -3.41
N ASP A 82 -7.46 -5.58 -3.22
CA ASP A 82 -8.38 -5.10 -4.24
C ASP A 82 -7.63 -4.54 -5.47
N VAL A 83 -6.52 -3.84 -5.25
CA VAL A 83 -5.60 -3.39 -6.31
C VAL A 83 -5.07 -4.57 -7.12
N GLY A 84 -4.61 -5.64 -6.47
CA GLY A 84 -4.12 -6.83 -7.17
C GLY A 84 -5.21 -7.47 -8.05
N ILE A 85 -6.43 -7.61 -7.54
CA ILE A 85 -7.57 -8.15 -8.30
C ILE A 85 -7.91 -7.25 -9.50
N ALA A 86 -7.94 -5.93 -9.29
CA ALA A 86 -8.22 -4.97 -10.36
C ALA A 86 -7.15 -5.02 -11.46
N LEU A 87 -5.88 -5.11 -11.09
CA LEU A 87 -4.76 -5.22 -12.02
C LEU A 87 -4.80 -6.52 -12.83
N VAL A 88 -5.23 -7.65 -12.24
CA VAL A 88 -5.46 -8.89 -13.00
C VAL A 88 -6.52 -8.65 -14.08
N GLY A 89 -7.61 -7.97 -13.75
CA GLY A 89 -8.64 -7.59 -14.72
C GLY A 89 -8.12 -6.70 -15.86
N ILE A 90 -7.26 -5.73 -15.53
CA ILE A 90 -6.61 -4.86 -16.53
C ILE A 90 -5.65 -5.66 -17.41
N ALA A 91 -4.81 -6.51 -16.82
CA ALA A 91 -3.87 -7.36 -17.55
C ALA A 91 -4.59 -8.29 -18.52
N CYS A 92 -5.69 -8.92 -18.10
CA CYS A 92 -6.51 -9.79 -18.96
C CYS A 92 -7.16 -9.05 -20.14
N ALA A 93 -7.37 -7.74 -20.01
CA ALA A 93 -7.96 -6.88 -21.03
C ALA A 93 -6.93 -6.05 -21.80
N ALA A 94 -5.63 -6.25 -21.56
CA ALA A 94 -4.57 -5.51 -22.22
C ALA A 94 -4.49 -5.88 -23.70
N ASP A 95 -4.52 -4.87 -24.57
CA ASP A 95 -4.41 -5.03 -26.03
C ASP A 95 -2.94 -5.15 -26.50
N ASP A 96 -1.98 -4.84 -25.61
CA ASP A 96 -0.55 -4.83 -25.89
C ASP A 96 0.28 -5.44 -24.74
N GLU A 97 1.45 -5.97 -25.11
CA GLU A 97 2.36 -6.63 -24.16
C GLU A 97 2.92 -5.67 -23.10
N ALA A 98 3.14 -4.39 -23.42
CA ALA A 98 3.71 -3.44 -22.48
C ALA A 98 2.75 -3.19 -21.32
N THR A 99 1.46 -2.93 -21.62
CA THR A 99 0.40 -2.80 -20.62
C THR A 99 0.26 -4.06 -19.77
N TYR A 100 0.28 -5.25 -20.40
CA TYR A 100 0.23 -6.51 -19.68
C TYR A 100 1.39 -6.65 -18.68
N TRP A 101 2.63 -6.42 -19.11
CA TRP A 101 3.81 -6.55 -18.25
C TRP A 101 3.85 -5.49 -17.14
N SER A 102 3.46 -4.25 -17.41
CA SER A 102 3.29 -3.22 -16.37
C SER A 102 2.27 -3.65 -15.31
N CYS A 103 1.17 -4.29 -15.71
CA CYS A 103 0.20 -4.81 -14.76
C CYS A 103 0.79 -5.95 -13.91
N VAL A 104 1.54 -6.89 -14.53
CA VAL A 104 2.21 -7.98 -13.80
C VAL A 104 3.17 -7.43 -12.75
N GLU A 105 3.99 -6.43 -13.10
CA GLU A 105 4.90 -5.79 -12.17
C GLU A 105 4.17 -5.04 -11.05
N ALA A 106 3.08 -4.35 -11.36
CA ALA A 106 2.25 -3.68 -10.37
C ALA A 106 1.54 -4.67 -9.42
N ILE A 107 1.16 -5.86 -9.89
CA ILE A 107 0.57 -6.93 -9.06
C ILE A 107 1.60 -7.44 -8.06
N ASP A 108 2.81 -7.75 -8.55
CA ASP A 108 3.92 -8.21 -7.72
C ASP A 108 4.25 -7.19 -6.62
N ALA A 109 4.37 -5.92 -6.99
CA ALA A 109 4.61 -4.83 -6.03
C ALA A 109 3.48 -4.70 -5.00
N ALA A 110 2.21 -4.86 -5.40
CA ALA A 110 1.07 -4.78 -4.50
C ALA A 110 1.02 -5.98 -3.52
N ASP A 111 1.32 -7.19 -3.98
CA ASP A 111 1.35 -8.38 -3.14
C ASP A 111 2.52 -8.35 -2.14
N GLU A 112 3.72 -7.95 -2.59
CA GLU A 112 4.86 -7.77 -1.69
C GLU A 112 4.60 -6.68 -0.64
N ALA A 113 3.98 -5.56 -1.03
CA ALA A 113 3.61 -4.50 -0.09
C ALA A 113 2.59 -5.03 0.94
N ARG A 114 1.64 -5.85 0.51
CA ARG A 114 0.64 -6.46 1.37
C ARG A 114 1.25 -7.46 2.35
N ASP A 115 2.29 -8.18 1.95
CA ASP A 115 3.06 -9.02 2.85
C ASP A 115 3.79 -8.20 3.92
N ARG A 116 4.38 -7.05 3.57
CA ARG A 116 4.96 -6.14 4.56
C ARG A 116 3.91 -5.59 5.53
N VAL A 117 2.69 -5.32 5.06
CA VAL A 117 1.56 -4.93 5.92
C VAL A 117 1.19 -6.04 6.91
N ARG A 118 1.15 -7.30 6.45
CA ARG A 118 0.91 -8.46 7.32
C ARG A 118 2.01 -8.63 8.36
N ASP A 119 3.27 -8.40 7.98
CA ASP A 119 4.41 -8.43 8.90
C ASP A 119 4.24 -7.39 10.01
N MET A 120 3.81 -6.17 9.67
CA MET A 120 3.54 -5.11 10.65
C MET A 120 2.39 -5.45 11.60
N LEU A 121 1.29 -6.00 11.07
CA LEU A 121 0.15 -6.43 11.89
C LEU A 121 0.56 -7.52 12.89
N ARG A 122 1.38 -8.49 12.46
CA ARG A 122 1.92 -9.53 13.36
C ARG A 122 2.78 -8.93 14.48
N LYS A 123 3.68 -8.00 14.14
CA LYS A 123 4.52 -7.31 15.14
C LYS A 123 3.72 -6.51 16.16
N LEU A 124 2.61 -5.89 15.74
CA LEU A 124 1.71 -5.19 16.66
C LEU A 124 1.05 -6.17 17.63
N ALA A 125 0.49 -7.27 17.11
CA ALA A 125 -0.13 -8.31 17.92
C ALA A 125 0.84 -8.95 18.92
N ASP A 126 2.08 -9.26 18.49
CA ASP A 126 3.12 -9.80 19.36
C ASP A 126 3.48 -8.84 20.51
N ARG A 127 3.49 -7.54 20.23
CA ARG A 127 3.79 -6.53 21.24
C ARG A 127 2.65 -6.34 22.22
N GLU A 128 1.40 -6.36 21.74
CA GLU A 128 0.21 -6.35 22.58
C GLU A 128 0.16 -7.57 23.51
N ALA A 129 0.49 -8.75 23.01
CA ALA A 129 0.56 -9.97 23.82
C ALA A 129 1.69 -9.97 24.86
N ALA A 130 2.77 -9.21 24.63
CA ALA A 130 3.91 -9.09 25.55
C ALA A 130 3.66 -8.13 26.73
N LEU A 131 2.76 -7.15 26.57
CA LEU A 131 2.38 -6.18 27.62
C LEU A 131 1.77 -6.83 28.88
N PRO A 132 0.80 -7.76 28.81
CA PRO A 132 0.21 -8.38 30.00
C PRO A 132 1.16 -9.30 30.79
N ARG A 133 2.34 -9.66 30.26
CA ARG A 133 3.34 -10.47 30.98
C ARG A 133 4.24 -9.63 31.90
N ARG A 134 4.27 -8.30 31.75
CA ARG A 134 5.15 -7.42 32.56
C ARG A 134 4.49 -6.84 33.81
N GLU A 135 3.17 -6.84 33.90
CA GLU A 135 2.45 -6.30 35.07
C GLU A 135 2.19 -7.33 36.18
N ALA A 136 2.65 -8.58 35.99
CA ALA A 136 2.48 -9.69 36.94
C ALA A 136 3.81 -10.21 37.54
N GLY A 137 4.87 -9.39 37.53
CA GLY A 137 6.21 -9.74 38.02
C GLY A 137 6.71 -8.82 39.11
#